data_AF-A0A6M3KLC9-F1
#
_entry.id   AF-A0A6M3KLC9-F1
#
_cell.length_a   1.000
_cell.length_b   1.000
_cell.length_c   1.000
_cell.angle_alpha   90.00
_cell.angle_beta   90.00
_cell.angle_gamma   90.00
#
_symmetry.space_group_name_H-M   'P 1'
#
loop_
_entity.id
_entity.type
_entity.pdbx_description
1 polymer ?
#
loop_
_entity_poly.entity_id
_entity_poly.type
_entity_poly.pdbx_seq_one_letter_code
_entity_poly.pdbx_strand_id
1 'polypeptide(L)'
;MANWKYQIDVRKEWKRAETQEITPQELARVIAEKLKALPCFSDDDDLQNIVEAFEELNLDDAATFDDFDEIMNGLYDWGDQEVSPYGKWPRNAMCWIGAAI
;
A
#
# COMPACT_ATOMS: atom_id res chain seq x y z
N MET A 1 -18.07 3.39 5.55
CA MET A 1 -17.56 2.23 6.31
C MET A 1 -17.54 1.06 5.36
N ALA A 2 -16.39 0.44 5.15
CA ALA A 2 -16.24 -0.81 4.43
C ALA A 2 -15.82 -1.90 5.42
N ASN A 3 -16.14 -3.15 5.10
CA ASN A 3 -15.66 -4.32 5.82
C ASN A 3 -14.38 -4.81 5.15
N TRP A 4 -13.24 -4.40 5.70
CA TRP A 4 -11.93 -4.67 5.11
C TRP A 4 -11.44 -6.06 5.49
N LYS A 5 -10.98 -6.83 4.50
CA LYS A 5 -10.43 -8.18 4.71
C LYS A 5 -9.06 -8.13 5.37
N TYR A 6 -8.21 -7.18 4.97
CA TYR A 6 -6.90 -6.91 5.55
C TYR A 6 -6.78 -5.44 5.98
N GLN A 7 -5.77 -5.15 6.79
CA GLN A 7 -5.46 -3.79 7.25
C GLN A 7 -3.96 -3.61 7.36
N ILE A 8 -3.45 -2.55 6.75
CA ILE A 8 -2.08 -2.08 6.95
C ILE A 8 -2.13 -0.66 7.51
N ASP A 9 -1.29 -0.39 8.51
CA ASP A 9 -1.14 0.94 9.09
C ASP A 9 0.29 1.42 8.84
N VAL A 10 0.38 2.52 8.09
CA VAL A 10 1.64 3.18 7.71
C VAL A 10 1.65 4.66 8.11
N ARG A 11 0.67 5.11 8.91
CA ARG A 11 0.55 6.52 9.31
C ARG A 11 1.78 7.06 10.03
N LYS A 12 2.44 6.21 10.82
CA LYS A 12 3.65 6.61 11.55
C LYS A 12 4.80 6.89 10.59
N GLU A 13 5.03 5.98 9.66
CA GLU A 13 6.08 6.07 8.65
C GLU A 13 5.78 7.20 7.66
N TRP A 14 4.53 7.35 7.26
CA TRP A 14 4.07 8.47 6.45
C TRP A 14 4.38 9.82 7.11
N LYS A 15 4.03 9.99 8.39
CA LYS A 15 4.33 11.22 9.12
C LYS A 15 5.84 11.50 9.19
N ARG A 16 6.66 10.46 9.29
CA ARG A 16 8.12 10.59 9.27
C ARG A 16 8.61 11.05 7.90
N ALA A 17 7.98 10.60 6.81
CA ALA A 17 8.32 11.08 5.46
C ALA A 17 7.91 12.55 5.27
N GLU A 18 6.73 12.96 5.76
CA GLU A 18 6.28 14.37 5.74
C GLU A 18 7.24 15.30 6.51
N THR A 19 7.79 14.83 7.63
CA THR A 19 8.79 15.58 8.41
C THR A 19 10.22 15.41 7.90
N GLN A 20 10.42 14.77 6.74
CA GLN A 20 11.72 14.47 6.13
C GLN A 20 12.67 13.67 7.05
N GLU A 21 12.12 12.92 8.00
CA GLU A 21 12.89 11.98 8.83
C GLU A 21 13.24 10.68 8.09
N ILE A 22 12.47 10.33 7.06
CA ILE A 22 12.74 9.22 6.15
C ILE A 22 12.52 9.67 4.71
N THR A 23 13.19 9.00 3.76
CA THR A 23 13.02 9.27 2.33
C THR A 23 11.81 8.51 1.75
N PRO A 24 11.32 8.88 0.54
CA PRO A 24 10.33 8.09 -0.18
C PRO A 24 10.75 6.63 -0.38
N GLN A 25 12.03 6.38 -0.64
CA GLN A 25 12.62 5.05 -0.79
C GLN A 25 12.48 4.24 0.51
N GLU A 26 12.83 4.84 1.64
CA GLU A 26 12.68 4.18 2.94
C GLU A 26 11.21 3.90 3.29
N LEU A 27 10.30 4.81 2.92
CA LEU A 27 8.87 4.60 3.10
C LEU A 27 8.35 3.46 2.20
N ALA A 28 8.73 3.45 0.92
CA ALA A 28 8.41 2.41 -0.05
C ALA A 28 8.87 1.03 0.42
N ARG A 29 10.10 0.93 0.93
CA ARG A 29 10.62 -0.32 1.53
C ARG A 29 9.75 -0.81 2.67
N VAL A 30 9.36 0.08 3.60
CA VAL A 30 8.54 -0.31 4.76
C VAL A 30 7.14 -0.76 4.31
N ILE A 31 6.56 -0.10 3.32
CA ILE A 31 5.26 -0.50 2.75
C ILE A 31 5.38 -1.87 2.09
N ALA A 32 6.39 -2.08 1.23
CA ALA A 32 6.64 -3.36 0.59
C ALA A 32 6.79 -4.50 1.61
N GLU A 33 7.57 -4.30 2.68
CA GLU A 33 7.73 -5.29 3.76
C GLU A 33 6.39 -5.65 4.44
N LYS A 34 5.53 -4.65 4.70
CA LYS A 34 4.20 -4.89 5.29
C LYS A 34 3.26 -5.62 4.34
N LEU A 35 3.30 -5.29 3.05
CA LEU A 35 2.50 -5.95 2.02
C LEU A 35 2.92 -7.42 1.81
N LYS A 36 4.23 -7.70 1.78
CA LYS A 36 4.78 -9.07 1.72
C LYS A 36 4.37 -9.94 2.90
N ALA A 37 4.09 -9.34 4.05
CA ALA A 37 3.64 -10.05 5.24
C ALA A 37 2.15 -10.44 5.19
N LEU A 38 1.39 -9.98 4.19
CA LEU A 38 -0.03 -10.32 4.06
C LEU A 38 -0.21 -11.79 3.65
N PRO A 39 -1.19 -12.51 4.23
CA PRO A 39 -1.44 -13.91 3.89
C PRO A 39 -1.81 -14.16 2.41
N CYS A 40 -2.31 -13.14 1.72
CA CYS A 40 -2.69 -13.22 0.30
C CYS A 40 -1.54 -12.92 -0.66
N PHE A 41 -0.37 -12.50 -0.17
CA PHE A 41 0.72 -12.01 -1.01
C PHE A 41 1.14 -13.02 -2.09
N SER A 42 1.30 -14.29 -1.73
CA SER A 42 1.73 -15.34 -2.69
C SER A 42 0.72 -15.65 -3.78
N ASP A 43 -0.55 -15.29 -3.58
CA ASP A 43 -1.68 -15.71 -4.40
C ASP A 43 -2.32 -14.53 -5.17
N ASP A 44 -1.77 -13.33 -5.00
CA ASP A 44 -2.30 -12.08 -5.54
C ASP A 44 -1.24 -11.40 -6.43
N ASP A 45 -1.35 -11.62 -7.74
CA ASP A 45 -0.40 -11.11 -8.74
C ASP A 45 -0.39 -9.57 -8.78
N ASP A 46 -1.55 -8.92 -8.58
CA ASP A 46 -1.65 -7.46 -8.56
C ASP A 46 -0.86 -6.89 -7.36
N LEU A 47 -1.02 -7.51 -6.19
CA LEU A 47 -0.26 -7.14 -4.99
C LEU A 47 1.24 -7.39 -5.18
N GLN A 48 1.65 -8.47 -5.85
CA GLN A 48 3.06 -8.74 -6.14
C GLN A 48 3.66 -7.66 -7.05
N ASN A 49 2.95 -7.26 -8.11
CA ASN A 49 3.39 -6.18 -9.01
C ASN A 49 3.52 -4.83 -8.28
N ILE A 50 2.57 -4.50 -7.40
CA ILE A 50 2.63 -3.27 -6.58
C ILE A 50 3.85 -3.30 -5.65
N VAL A 51 4.11 -4.45 -5.03
CA VAL A 51 5.28 -4.64 -4.16
C VAL A 51 6.58 -4.52 -4.94
N GLU A 52 6.66 -5.11 -6.13
CA GLU A 52 7.82 -4.97 -7.02
C GLU A 52 8.07 -3.50 -7.38
N ALA A 53 7.03 -2.74 -7.72
CA ALA A 53 7.15 -1.30 -7.98
C ALA A 53 7.70 -0.52 -6.77
N PHE A 54 7.26 -0.82 -5.54
CA PHE A 54 7.84 -0.22 -4.34
C PHE A 54 9.31 -0.62 -4.11
N GLU A 55 9.70 -1.84 -4.46
CA GLU A 55 11.08 -2.30 -4.35
C GLU A 55 11.99 -1.65 -5.39
N GLU A 56 11.51 -1.49 -6.62
CA GLU A 56 12.19 -0.73 -7.67
C GLU A 56 12.38 0.73 -7.25
N LEU A 57 11.33 1.37 -6.73
CA LEU A 57 11.41 2.75 -6.23
C LEU A 57 12.45 2.89 -5.11
N ASN A 58 12.53 1.91 -4.20
CA ASN A 58 13.52 1.93 -3.13
C ASN A 58 14.98 1.84 -3.64
N LEU A 59 15.20 1.29 -4.85
CA LEU A 59 16.52 1.19 -5.47
C LEU A 59 16.85 2.37 -6.39
N ASP A 60 15.88 3.25 -6.67
CA ASP A 60 16.06 4.43 -7.50
C ASP A 60 16.36 5.68 -6.65
N ASP A 61 17.64 6.08 -6.65
CA ASP A 61 18.13 7.27 -5.97
C ASP A 61 17.56 8.58 -6.56
N ALA A 62 17.01 8.54 -7.79
CA ALA A 62 16.37 9.68 -8.44
C ALA A 62 14.85 9.72 -8.22
N ALA A 63 14.26 8.68 -7.61
CA ALA A 63 12.83 8.62 -7.37
C ALA A 63 12.33 9.77 -6.48
N THR A 64 11.18 10.30 -6.88
CA THR A 64 10.51 11.43 -6.25
C THR A 64 9.29 10.98 -5.44
N PHE A 65 8.70 11.92 -4.70
CA PHE A 65 7.40 11.68 -4.06
C PHE A 65 6.28 11.49 -5.08
N ASP A 66 6.39 12.06 -6.29
CA ASP A 66 5.38 11.87 -7.34
C ASP A 66 5.37 10.41 -7.82
N ASP A 67 6.55 9.81 -8.00
CA ASP A 67 6.69 8.39 -8.38
C ASP A 67 6.13 7.47 -7.28
N PHE A 68 6.38 7.82 -6.02
CA PHE A 68 5.82 7.11 -4.87
C PHE A 68 4.28 7.22 -4.81
N ASP A 69 3.73 8.40 -5.05
CA ASP A 69 2.29 8.65 -5.03
C ASP A 69 1.57 7.90 -6.17
N GLU A 70 2.21 7.72 -7.33
CA GLU A 70 1.69 6.88 -8.41
C GLU A 70 1.49 5.42 -7.95
N ILE A 71 2.51 4.84 -7.30
CA ILE A 71 2.43 3.46 -6.77
C ILE A 71 1.40 3.38 -5.64
N MET A 72 1.33 4.39 -4.77
CA MET A 72 0.34 4.46 -3.70
C MET A 72 -1.09 4.50 -4.23
N ASN A 73 -1.36 5.20 -5.34
CA ASN A 73 -2.68 5.17 -5.98
C ASN A 73 -3.05 3.76 -6.44
N GLY A 74 -2.11 3.03 -7.06
CA GLY A 74 -2.32 1.62 -7.41
C GLY A 74 -2.59 0.74 -6.18
N LEU A 75 -1.89 0.98 -5.07
CA LEU A 75 -2.14 0.30 -3.80
C LEU A 75 -3.54 0.60 -3.24
N TYR A 76 -4.00 1.85 -3.30
CA TYR A 76 -5.34 2.23 -2.89
C TYR A 76 -6.42 1.58 -3.76
N ASP A 77 -6.23 1.57 -5.07
CA ASP A 77 -7.15 0.90 -6.00
C ASP A 77 -7.26 -0.60 -5.71
N TRP A 78 -6.12 -1.27 -5.49
CA TRP A 78 -6.08 -2.67 -5.06
C TRP A 78 -6.79 -2.87 -3.70
N GLY A 79 -6.48 -2.03 -2.71
CA GLY A 79 -7.11 -2.10 -1.40
C GLY A 79 -8.63 -1.92 -1.46
N ASP A 80 -9.09 -1.06 -2.36
CA ASP A 80 -10.50 -0.77 -2.59
C ASP A 80 -11.24 -1.83 -3.43
N GLN A 81 -10.56 -2.80 -4.04
CA GLN A 81 -11.22 -3.86 -4.80
C GLN A 81 -12.28 -4.57 -3.94
N GLU A 82 -13.47 -4.76 -4.52
CA GLU A 82 -14.56 -5.46 -3.85
C GLU A 82 -14.26 -6.95 -3.77
N VAL A 83 -14.44 -7.53 -2.58
CA VAL A 83 -14.20 -8.96 -2.36
C VAL A 83 -15.51 -9.69 -2.02
N SER A 84 -15.54 -10.99 -2.33
CA SER A 84 -16.69 -11.83 -2.02
C SER A 84 -17.00 -11.85 -0.52
N PRO A 85 -18.29 -11.82 -0.11
CA PRO A 85 -19.48 -11.72 -0.95
C PRO A 85 -19.71 -10.30 -1.51
N TYR A 86 -19.94 -10.22 -2.82
CA TYR A 86 -20.17 -8.98 -3.57
C TYR A 86 -21.58 -8.38 -3.31
N GLY A 87 -21.74 -7.08 -3.55
CA GLY A 87 -23.00 -6.34 -3.49
C GLY A 87 -23.56 -6.17 -2.08
N LYS A 88 -22.73 -6.29 -1.04
CA LYS A 88 -23.14 -6.16 0.36
C LYS A 88 -22.98 -4.72 0.86
N TRP A 89 -23.78 -4.35 1.86
CA TRP A 89 -23.63 -3.10 2.58
C TRP A 89 -23.42 -3.37 4.07
N PRO A 90 -22.35 -2.86 4.71
CA PRO A 90 -21.23 -2.15 4.08
C PRO A 90 -20.46 -3.04 3.08
N ARG A 91 -19.85 -2.40 2.05
CA ARG A 91 -19.05 -3.08 1.02
C ARG A 91 -17.92 -3.89 1.67
N ASN A 92 -17.65 -5.09 1.16
CA ASN A 92 -16.43 -5.81 1.51
C ASN A 92 -15.29 -5.36 0.60
N ALA A 93 -14.16 -4.99 1.18
CA ALA A 93 -13.01 -4.48 0.42
C ALA A 93 -11.73 -5.21 0.81
N MET A 94 -10.74 -5.23 -0.09
CA MET A 94 -9.54 -6.05 0.06
C MET A 94 -8.69 -5.63 1.26
N CYS A 95 -8.21 -4.40 1.29
CA CYS A 95 -7.27 -3.97 2.31
C CYS A 95 -7.48 -2.49 2.66
N TRP A 96 -7.62 -2.21 3.95
CA TRP A 96 -7.55 -0.83 4.40
C TRP A 96 -6.09 -0.39 4.47
N ILE A 97 -5.76 0.69 3.77
CA ILE A 97 -4.45 1.33 3.82
C ILE A 97 -4.56 2.62 4.65
N GLY A 98 -4.10 2.55 5.89
CA GLY A 98 -3.96 3.72 6.74
C GLY A 98 -2.69 4.49 6.39
N ALA A 99 -2.75 5.39 5.42
CA ALA A 99 -1.81 6.51 5.29
C ALA A 99 -2.45 7.80 5.84
N ALA A 100 -1.73 8.92 5.91
CA ALA A 100 -2.14 10.11 6.68
C ALA A 100 -3.61 10.53 6.50
N ILE A 101 -4.23 10.95 7.62
CA ILE A 101 -5.57 11.57 7.72
C ILE A 101 -5.37 13.05 8.05
#